data_AF-A0A4Q0PIG1-F1
#
_entry.id   AF-A0A4Q0PIG1-F1
#
_cell.length_a   1.000
_cell.length_b   1.000
_cell.length_c   1.000
_cell.angle_alpha   90.00
_cell.angle_beta   90.00
_cell.angle_gamma   90.00
#
_symmetry.space_group_name_H-M   'P 1'
#
loop_
_entity.id
_entity.type
_entity.pdbx_description
1 polymer ?
#
loop_
_entity_poly.entity_id
_entity_poly.type
_entity_poly.pdbx_seq_one_letter_code
_entity_poly.pdbx_strand_id
1 'polypeptide(L)'
;MTYYRAEYQRNIAQVESPQGRYMKGKRQSTVEPVFGTLTQFMGLRKVNAIGLKQANKCMQLAAIAYNVKKYLKFIEKRTKSGAAMLGLFLDQKQP
;
A
#
# COMPACT_ATOMS: atom_id res chain seq x y z
N MET A 1 -5.84 -1.72 39.23
CA MET A 1 -7.02 -1.45 38.37
C MET A 1 -6.67 -0.39 37.35
N THR A 2 -7.02 -0.56 36.07
CA THR A 2 -6.78 0.46 35.03
C THR A 2 -7.86 1.53 35.11
N TYR A 3 -7.46 2.80 35.14
CA TYR A 3 -8.35 3.96 35.30
C TYR A 3 -9.42 4.07 34.19
N TYR A 4 -9.18 3.50 33.02
CA TYR A 4 -10.05 3.57 31.83
C TYR A 4 -10.74 2.24 31.47
N ARG A 5 -10.88 1.32 32.42
CA ARG A 5 -11.37 -0.06 32.15
C ARG A 5 -12.70 -0.10 31.40
N ALA A 6 -13.64 0.79 31.75
CA ALA A 6 -14.95 0.87 31.11
C ALA A 6 -14.88 1.31 29.63
N GLU A 7 -13.97 2.22 29.30
CA GLU A 7 -13.77 2.70 27.92
C GLU A 7 -13.17 1.61 27.02
N TYR A 8 -12.17 0.89 27.54
CA TYR A 8 -11.58 -0.25 26.84
C TYR A 8 -12.62 -1.34 26.55
N GLN A 9 -13.43 -1.68 27.54
CA GLN A 9 -14.49 -2.69 27.39
C GLN A 9 -15.55 -2.27 26.36
N ARG A 10 -15.93 -0.98 26.34
CA ARG A 10 -16.85 -0.43 25.32
C ARG A 10 -16.27 -0.55 23.91
N ASN A 11 -15.01 -0.18 23.72
CA ASN A 11 -14.38 -0.24 22.41
C ASN A 11 -14.17 -1.71 21.93
N ILE A 12 -13.81 -2.61 22.85
CA ILE A 12 -13.72 -4.05 22.55
C ILE A 12 -15.08 -4.57 22.07
N ALA A 13 -16.16 -4.28 22.80
CA ALA A 13 -17.51 -4.69 22.40
C ALA A 13 -17.93 -4.13 21.03
N GLN A 14 -17.56 -2.89 20.72
CA GLN A 14 -17.81 -2.28 19.40
C GLN A 14 -17.02 -2.98 18.29
N VAL A 15 -15.74 -3.27 18.51
CA VAL A 15 -14.87 -3.95 17.53
C VAL A 15 -15.29 -5.42 17.33
N GLU A 16 -15.76 -6.08 18.38
CA GLU A 16 -16.23 -7.47 18.35
C GLU A 16 -17.66 -7.63 17.78
N SER A 17 -18.40 -6.54 17.59
CA SER A 17 -19.68 -6.59 16.87
C SER A 17 -19.50 -7.11 15.42
N PRO A 18 -20.53 -7.70 14.78
CA PRO A 18 -20.42 -8.18 13.41
C PRO A 18 -19.98 -7.09 12.42
N GLN A 19 -20.54 -5.88 12.56
CA GLN A 19 -20.14 -4.73 11.74
C GLN A 19 -18.71 -4.26 12.06
N GLY A 20 -18.34 -4.20 13.35
CA GLY A 20 -16.99 -3.85 13.79
C GLY A 20 -15.94 -4.80 13.23
N ARG A 21 -16.19 -6.11 13.28
CA ARG A 21 -15.32 -7.14 12.70
C ARG A 21 -15.17 -6.99 11.19
N TYR A 22 -16.28 -6.80 10.48
CA TYR A 22 -16.25 -6.55 9.03
C TYR A 22 -15.43 -5.32 8.68
N MET A 23 -15.68 -4.19 9.35
CA MET A 23 -14.97 -2.93 9.09
C MET A 23 -13.48 -3.02 9.47
N LYS A 24 -13.15 -3.73 10.56
CA LYS A 24 -11.76 -4.02 10.93
C LYS A 24 -11.07 -4.85 9.83
N GLY A 25 -11.69 -5.93 9.35
CA GLY A 25 -11.14 -6.75 8.28
C GLY A 25 -10.92 -5.97 6.98
N LYS A 26 -11.88 -5.11 6.60
CA LYS A 26 -11.76 -4.24 5.42
C LYS A 26 -10.61 -3.24 5.54
N ARG A 27 -10.42 -2.64 6.73
CA ARG A 27 -9.25 -1.79 6.99
C ARG A 27 -7.96 -2.60 6.89
N GLN A 28 -7.91 -3.76 7.53
CA GLN A 28 -6.75 -4.65 7.48
C GLN A 28 -6.35 -5.03 6.05
N SER A 29 -7.31 -5.37 5.19
CA SER A 29 -7.01 -5.73 3.79
C SER A 29 -6.64 -4.53 2.91
N THR A 30 -7.03 -3.31 3.28
CA THR A 30 -6.84 -2.12 2.43
C THR A 30 -5.61 -1.31 2.82
N VAL A 31 -5.44 -0.98 4.10
CA VAL A 31 -4.42 -0.01 4.54
C VAL A 31 -3.15 -0.67 5.08
N GLU A 32 -3.23 -1.85 5.71
CA GLU A 32 -2.05 -2.53 6.29
C GLU A 32 -1.01 -2.95 5.23
N PRO A 33 -1.38 -3.44 4.03
CA PRO A 33 -0.38 -3.80 3.02
C PRO A 33 0.46 -2.61 2.55
N VAL A 34 -0.19 -1.44 2.42
CA VAL A 34 0.49 -0.19 2.07
C VAL A 34 1.36 0.28 3.23
N PHE A 35 0.86 0.21 4.46
CA PHE A 35 1.61 0.60 5.66
C PHE A 35 2.86 -0.26 5.89
N GLY A 36 2.75 -1.58 5.67
CA GLY A 36 3.89 -2.50 5.69
C GLY A 36 4.92 -2.15 4.62
N THR A 37 4.49 -1.76 3.43
CA THR A 37 5.41 -1.31 2.37
C THR A 37 6.15 -0.03 2.76
N LEU A 38 5.46 0.93 3.36
CA LEU A 38 6.06 2.20 3.75
C LEU A 38 7.08 2.02 4.89
N THR A 39 6.78 1.18 5.88
CA THR A 39 7.66 0.92 7.02
C THR A 39 8.88 0.06 6.67
N GLN A 40 8.68 -0.99 5.87
CA GLN A 40 9.73 -1.95 5.52
C GLN A 40 10.61 -1.50 4.35
N PHE A 41 10.01 -0.97 3.28
CA PHE A 41 10.72 -0.70 2.02
C PHE A 41 10.92 0.79 1.72
N MET A 42 10.07 1.67 2.26
CA MET A 42 10.21 3.13 2.08
C MET A 42 10.87 3.81 3.29
N GLY A 43 11.43 3.03 4.21
CA GLY A 43 12.28 3.54 5.29
C GLY A 43 11.55 4.20 6.47
N LEU A 44 10.21 4.19 6.53
CA LEU A 44 9.47 4.85 7.62
C LEU A 44 9.82 4.30 9.02
N ARG A 45 10.28 3.04 9.14
CA ARG A 45 10.74 2.46 10.41
C ARG A 45 12.04 3.07 10.95
N LYS A 46 12.86 3.67 10.08
CA LYS A 46 14.21 4.18 10.41
C LYS A 46 14.30 5.70 10.32
N VAL A 47 13.16 6.38 10.43
CA VAL A 47 13.09 7.84 10.33
C VAL A 47 13.54 8.46 11.66
N ASN A 48 14.69 9.11 11.65
CA ASN A 48 15.24 9.82 12.82
C ASN A 48 14.76 11.29 12.90
N ALA A 49 13.54 11.57 12.41
CA ALA A 49 12.98 12.92 12.40
C ALA A 49 12.45 13.30 13.79
N ILE A 50 13.00 14.38 14.36
CA ILE A 50 12.50 14.94 15.62
C ILE A 50 11.40 15.95 15.32
N GLY A 51 10.24 15.77 15.96
CA GLY A 51 9.10 16.68 15.86
C GLY A 51 8.09 16.33 14.77
N LEU A 52 6.82 16.66 15.04
CA LEU A 52 5.67 16.27 14.22
C LEU A 52 5.76 16.77 12.77
N LYS A 53 6.24 18.01 12.57
CA LYS A 53 6.37 18.63 11.24
C LYS A 53 7.33 17.85 10.34
N GLN A 54 8.50 17.45 10.87
CA GLN A 54 9.51 16.74 10.10
C GLN A 54 9.09 15.28 9.83
N ALA A 55 8.46 14.63 10.81
CA ALA A 55 7.88 13.30 10.64
C ALA A 55 6.80 13.29 9.53
N ASN A 56 5.91 14.28 9.51
CA ASN A 56 4.89 14.41 8.48
C ASN A 56 5.50 14.59 7.08
N LYS A 57 6.53 15.43 6.96
CA LYS A 57 7.25 15.61 5.68
C LYS A 57 7.84 14.29 5.16
N CYS A 58 8.47 13.51 6.03
CA CYS A 58 9.04 12.21 5.65
C CYS A 58 7.95 11.20 5.24
N MET A 59 6.83 11.18 5.97
CA MET A 59 5.67 10.34 5.64
C MET A 59 5.09 10.68 4.26
N GLN A 60 4.90 11.96 3.96
CA GLN A 60 4.39 12.42 2.66
C GLN A 60 5.35 12.07 1.52
N LEU A 61 6.65 12.24 1.73
CA LEU A 61 7.67 11.87 0.74
C LEU A 61 7.64 10.37 0.43
N ALA A 62 7.55 9.51 1.46
CA ALA A 62 7.43 8.07 1.27
C ALA A 62 6.14 7.68 0.52
N ALA A 63 5.02 8.35 0.82
CA ALA A 63 3.75 8.12 0.13
C ALA A 63 3.82 8.52 -1.36
N ILE A 64 4.42 9.67 -1.67
CA ILE A 64 4.62 10.12 -3.05
C ILE A 64 5.52 9.14 -3.81
N ALA A 65 6.64 8.72 -3.21
CA ALA A 65 7.56 7.75 -3.81
C ALA A 65 6.87 6.40 -4.12
N TYR A 66 6.05 5.90 -3.20
CA TYR A 66 5.25 4.69 -3.43
C TYR A 66 4.29 4.85 -4.62
N ASN A 67 3.58 5.98 -4.69
CA ASN A 67 2.66 6.26 -5.78
C ASN A 67 3.37 6.39 -7.13
N VAL A 68 4.49 7.11 -7.20
CA VAL A 68 5.31 7.24 -8.41
C VAL A 68 5.80 5.87 -8.89
N LYS A 69 6.34 5.05 -7.99
CA LYS A 69 6.77 3.67 -8.30
C LYS A 69 5.62 2.83 -8.86
N LYS A 70 4.40 3.01 -8.35
CA LYS A 70 3.20 2.32 -8.85
C LYS A 70 2.83 2.78 -10.26
N TYR A 71 2.86 4.08 -10.54
CA TYR A 71 2.59 4.63 -11.88
C TYR A 71 3.60 4.17 -12.92
N LEU A 72 4.90 4.14 -12.58
CA LEU A 72 5.93 3.64 -13.50
C LEU A 72 5.70 2.18 -13.92
N LYS A 73 5.35 1.31 -12.96
CA LYS A 73 5.01 -0.10 -13.25
C LYS A 73 3.71 -0.29 -14.03
N PHE A 74 2.83 0.70 -14.04
CA PHE A 74 1.56 0.62 -14.76
C PHE A 74 1.74 0.82 -16.27
N ILE A 75 2.63 1.73 -16.67
CA ILE A 75 2.89 2.07 -18.08
C ILE A 75 3.49 0.87 -18.86
N GLU A 76 4.21 -0.03 -18.17
CA GLU A 76 4.90 -1.16 -18.79
C GLU A 76 4.09 -2.46 -18.88
N LYS A 77 2.80 -2.48 -18.49
CA LYS A 77 1.95 -3.66 -18.68
C LYS A 77 1.52 -3.82 -20.15
N ARG A 78 2.48 -3.97 -21.07
CA ARG A 78 2.19 -4.51 -22.40
C ARG A 78 1.94 -6.00 -22.24
N THR A 79 0.72 -6.46 -22.51
CA THR A 79 0.46 -7.88 -22.78
C THR A 79 1.43 -8.34 -23.86
N LYS A 80 2.29 -9.32 -23.56
CA LYS A 80 3.11 -9.98 -24.57
C LYS A 80 2.17 -10.76 -25.49
N SER A 81 1.53 -10.11 -26.45
CA SER A 81 0.75 -10.81 -27.47
C SER A 81 1.72 -11.48 -28.42
N GLY A 82 1.56 -12.79 -28.66
CA GLY A 82 2.33 -13.50 -29.69
C GLY A 82 2.22 -12.87 -31.09
N ALA A 83 1.19 -12.05 -31.33
CA ALA A 83 0.99 -11.28 -32.55
C ALA A 83 2.16 -10.34 -32.91
N ALA A 84 2.86 -9.76 -31.91
CA ALA A 84 4.02 -8.90 -32.18
C ALA A 84 5.22 -9.69 -32.70
N MET A 85 5.41 -10.92 -32.20
CA MET A 85 6.42 -11.85 -32.74
C MET A 85 6.00 -12.35 -34.13
N LEU A 86 4.72 -12.68 -34.33
CA LEU A 86 4.20 -13.13 -35.62
C LEU A 86 4.36 -12.05 -36.71
N GLY A 87 4.10 -10.78 -36.38
CA GLY A 87 4.31 -9.65 -37.30
C GLY A 87 5.77 -9.51 -37.73
N LEU A 88 6.72 -9.65 -36.79
CA LEU A 88 8.16 -9.65 -37.10
C LEU A 88 8.56 -10.84 -37.98
N PHE A 89 8.03 -12.04 -37.72
CA PHE A 89 8.31 -13.22 -38.54
C PHE A 89 7.73 -13.12 -39.96
N LEU A 90 6.60 -12.44 -40.13
CA LEU A 90 5.98 -12.21 -41.44
C LEU A 90 6.70 -11.12 -42.24
N ASP A 91 7.25 -10.10 -41.56
CA ASP A 91 8.04 -9.03 -42.17
C ASP A 91 9.41 -9.52 -42.68
N GLN A 92 10.04 -10.46 -41.98
CA GLN A 92 11.30 -11.12 -42.40
C GLN A 92 11.12 -12.12 -43.55
N LYS A 93 9.88 -12.35 -44.03
CA LYS A 93 9.54 -13.35 -45.05
C LYS A 93 9.00 -12.76 -46.35
N GLN A 94 8.95 -11.43 -46.48
CA GLN A 94 8.63 -10.79 -47.75
C GLN A 94 9.91 -10.70 -48.61
N PRO A 95 9.86 -11.10 -49.90
CA PRO A 95 11.01 -11.05 -50.81
C PRO A 95 11.44 -9.63 -51.17
#